data_AF-A0A536CBS6-F1
#
_entry.id   AF-A0A536CBS6-F1
#
_cell.length_a   1.000
_cell.length_b   1.000
_cell.length_c   1.000
_cell.angle_alpha   90.00
_cell.angle_beta   90.00
_cell.angle_gamma   90.00
#
_symmetry.space_group_name_H-M   'P 1'
#
loop_
_entity.id
_entity.type
_entity.pdbx_description
1 polymer ?
#
loop_
_entity_poly.entity_id
_entity_poly.type
_entity_poly.pdbx_seq_one_letter_code
_entity_poly.pdbx_strand_id
1 'polypeptide(L)'
;MTGLWAVLITTFLASAVEAIEMVTIVVGVGATRGWRSTIIGAASGFGVLAVIVVILGAALSVVPVGPLRLVIGALLLVFGLQWFRKGIMRVAARGLAGIGGSDPLGDGELWSRPDMDWTAWFLAFKGVVLEGLEVAIIVVSFGAGANQLGGAVIGGVGAIIIVGGIGLLLHRSVRRIPRSLLQLIVGVLLSTFGTFWALEGLGVEWPGGDASIPGLLVLYAATALFYITLERNRVLGLRPAA
;
A
#
# COMPACT_ATOMS: atom_id res chain seq x y z
N MET A 1 -6.71 23.33 1.10
CA MET A 1 -5.31 22.99 1.44
C MET A 1 -5.29 21.78 2.37
N THR A 2 -5.28 20.58 1.82
CA THR A 2 -5.12 19.34 2.58
C THR A 2 -3.87 19.42 3.46
N GLY A 3 -3.92 18.96 4.71
CA GLY A 3 -2.76 19.07 5.60
C GLY A 3 -1.58 18.23 5.09
N LEU A 4 -0.37 18.82 5.05
CA LEU A 4 0.88 18.13 4.67
C LEU A 4 1.07 16.80 5.39
N TRP A 5 0.76 16.79 6.68
CA TRP A 5 0.83 15.59 7.51
C TRP A 5 -0.12 14.49 7.06
N ALA A 6 -1.33 14.84 6.61
CA ALA A 6 -2.31 13.86 6.15
C ALA A 6 -1.85 13.20 4.84
N VAL A 7 -1.33 13.99 3.90
CA VAL A 7 -0.77 13.47 2.63
C VAL A 7 0.42 12.57 2.91
N LEU A 8 1.37 13.05 3.73
CA LEU A 8 2.59 12.31 4.07
C LEU A 8 2.29 10.98 4.77
N ILE A 9 1.45 10.99 5.81
CA ILE A 9 1.10 9.77 6.55
C ILE A 9 0.37 8.79 5.64
N THR A 10 -0.52 9.29 4.78
CA THR A 10 -1.31 8.42 3.90
C THR A 10 -0.46 7.78 2.81
N THR A 11 0.38 8.55 2.13
CA THR A 11 1.30 7.99 1.14
C THR A 11 2.32 7.08 1.81
N PHE A 12 2.83 7.44 2.98
CA PHE A 12 3.73 6.55 3.73
C PHE A 12 3.09 5.21 4.04
N LEU A 13 1.89 5.20 4.63
CA LEU A 13 1.22 3.96 5.03
C LEU A 13 0.79 3.11 3.83
N ALA A 14 0.30 3.75 2.76
CA ALA A 14 -0.06 3.06 1.53
C ALA A 14 1.19 2.47 0.85
N SER A 15 2.24 3.27 0.64
CA SER A 15 3.50 2.81 0.06
C SER A 15 4.25 1.81 0.95
N ALA A 16 4.02 1.81 2.27
CA ALA A 16 4.60 0.81 3.17
C ALA A 16 4.06 -0.59 2.90
N VAL A 17 2.80 -0.74 2.46
CA VAL A 17 2.26 -2.06 2.08
C VAL A 17 3.01 -2.60 0.87
N GLU A 18 3.11 -1.81 -0.20
CA GLU A 18 3.82 -2.23 -1.41
C GLU A 18 5.32 -2.44 -1.17
N ALA A 19 5.93 -1.62 -0.30
CA ALA A 19 7.31 -1.84 0.12
C ALA A 19 7.49 -3.17 0.88
N ILE A 20 6.52 -3.60 1.69
CA ILE A 20 6.56 -4.90 2.37
C ILE A 20 6.46 -6.03 1.34
N GLU A 21 5.59 -5.91 0.34
CA GLU A 21 5.42 -6.91 -0.73
C GLU A 21 6.71 -7.04 -1.55
N MET A 22 7.27 -5.89 -1.95
CA MET A 22 8.56 -5.79 -2.63
C MET A 22 9.69 -6.47 -1.84
N VAL A 23 9.83 -6.12 -0.55
CA VAL A 23 10.83 -6.72 0.34
C VAL A 23 10.61 -8.22 0.48
N THR A 24 9.36 -8.68 0.62
CA THR A 24 9.03 -10.09 0.79
C THR A 24 9.42 -10.90 -0.45
N ILE A 25 9.18 -10.36 -1.66
CA ILE A 25 9.61 -10.98 -2.92
C ILE A 25 11.13 -11.05 -2.96
N VAL A 26 11.83 -9.93 -2.79
CA VAL A 26 13.30 -9.87 -2.89
C VAL A 26 13.96 -10.81 -1.88
N VAL A 27 13.52 -10.82 -0.62
CA VAL A 27 14.04 -11.71 0.41
C VAL A 27 13.70 -13.18 0.12
N GLY A 28 12.48 -13.47 -0.34
CA GLY A 28 12.05 -14.83 -0.68
C GLY A 28 12.86 -15.41 -1.84
N VAL A 29 13.11 -14.62 -2.88
CA VAL A 29 13.94 -15.03 -4.02
C VAL A 29 15.41 -15.16 -3.60
N GLY A 30 15.93 -14.20 -2.83
CA GLY A 30 17.31 -14.23 -2.33
C GLY A 30 17.61 -15.46 -1.48
N ALA A 31 16.66 -15.86 -0.62
CA ALA A 31 16.78 -17.02 0.24
C ALA A 31 16.69 -18.37 -0.50
N THR A 32 15.91 -18.44 -1.59
CA THR A 32 15.65 -19.71 -2.31
C THR A 32 16.54 -19.92 -3.52
N ARG A 33 16.99 -18.84 -4.16
CA ARG A 33 17.74 -18.88 -5.44
C ARG A 33 19.05 -18.10 -5.44
N GLY A 34 19.39 -17.48 -4.31
CA GLY A 34 20.68 -16.81 -4.11
C GLY A 34 20.62 -15.29 -4.25
N TRP A 35 21.43 -14.62 -3.42
CA TRP A 35 21.39 -13.17 -3.24
C TRP A 35 22.02 -12.36 -4.37
N ARG A 36 23.04 -12.90 -5.05
CA ARG A 36 23.77 -12.14 -6.08
C ARG A 36 22.85 -11.70 -7.22
N SER A 37 22.18 -12.64 -7.88
CA SER A 37 21.29 -12.35 -8.99
C SER A 37 20.02 -11.61 -8.55
N THR A 38 19.52 -11.91 -7.34
CA THR A 38 18.37 -11.23 -6.74
C THR A 38 18.64 -9.73 -6.52
N ILE A 39 19.79 -9.36 -5.93
CA ILE A 39 20.15 -7.96 -5.67
C ILE A 39 20.35 -7.21 -6.99
N ILE A 40 21.01 -7.84 -7.97
CA ILE A 40 21.19 -7.25 -9.31
C ILE A 40 19.83 -7.03 -9.98
N GLY A 41 18.90 -7.99 -9.85
CA GLY A 41 17.52 -7.88 -10.31
C GLY A 41 16.79 -6.71 -9.68
N ALA A 42 16.80 -6.64 -8.35
CA ALA A 42 16.20 -5.55 -7.60
C ALA A 42 16.80 -4.17 -7.98
N ALA A 43 18.12 -4.06 -8.05
CA ALA A 43 18.81 -2.82 -8.42
C ALA A 43 18.46 -2.37 -9.84
N SER A 44 18.46 -3.29 -10.81
CA SER A 44 18.01 -2.99 -12.18
C SER A 44 16.54 -2.58 -12.25
N GLY A 45 15.69 -3.18 -11.41
CA GLY A 45 14.28 -2.82 -11.28
C GLY A 45 14.09 -1.39 -10.78
N PHE A 46 14.81 -1.00 -9.73
CA PHE A 46 14.81 0.39 -9.25
C PHE A 46 15.34 1.37 -10.30
N GLY A 47 16.37 0.98 -11.07
CA GLY A 47 16.88 1.79 -12.17
C GLY A 47 15.83 2.05 -13.26
N VAL A 48 15.15 1.00 -13.72
CA VAL A 48 14.06 1.12 -14.71
C VAL A 48 12.88 1.91 -14.14
N LEU A 49 12.50 1.64 -12.89
CA LEU A 49 11.43 2.36 -12.21
C LEU A 49 11.73 3.87 -12.13
N ALA A 50 12.96 4.26 -11.80
CA ALA A 50 13.36 5.66 -11.76
C ALA A 50 13.16 6.34 -13.12
N VAL A 51 13.55 5.67 -14.21
CA VAL A 51 13.33 6.18 -15.59
C VAL A 51 11.83 6.34 -15.87
N ILE A 52 11.02 5.32 -15.54
CA ILE A 52 9.56 5.37 -15.72
C ILE A 52 8.97 6.55 -14.94
N VAL A 53 9.33 6.72 -13.67
CA VAL A 53 8.82 7.80 -12.81
C VAL A 53 9.17 9.16 -13.38
N VAL A 54 10.39 9.36 -13.88
CA VAL A 54 10.80 10.63 -14.51
C VAL A 54 9.96 10.91 -15.76
N ILE A 55 9.79 9.93 -16.65
CA ILE A 55 9.01 10.09 -17.88
C ILE A 55 7.54 10.37 -17.57
N LEU A 56 6.94 9.57 -16.68
CA LEU A 56 5.54 9.69 -16.32
C LEU A 56 5.26 10.98 -15.54
N GLY A 57 6.17 11.38 -14.65
CA GLY A 57 6.09 12.63 -13.91
C GLY A 57 6.12 13.85 -14.83
N ALA A 58 7.01 13.86 -15.83
CA ALA A 58 7.04 14.91 -16.84
C ALA A 58 5.74 14.94 -17.66
N ALA A 59 5.24 13.78 -18.08
CA ALA A 59 3.99 13.67 -18.83
C ALA A 59 2.76 14.14 -18.02
N LEU A 60 2.76 13.96 -16.70
CA LEU A 60 1.66 14.37 -15.84
C LEU A 60 1.66 15.86 -15.49
N SER A 61 2.80 16.55 -15.57
CA SER A 61 2.89 17.99 -15.28
C SER A 61 2.12 18.89 -16.24
N VAL A 62 1.71 18.37 -17.41
CA VAL A 62 0.93 19.10 -18.42
C VAL A 62 -0.58 18.84 -18.32
N VAL A 63 -1.01 17.95 -17.43
CA VAL A 63 -2.43 17.58 -17.28
C VAL A 63 -3.12 18.46 -16.23
N PRO A 64 -4.27 19.09 -16.55
CA PRO A 64 -5.03 19.88 -15.58
C PRO A 64 -5.46 19.06 -14.36
N VAL A 65 -5.28 19.64 -13.16
CA VAL A 65 -5.46 18.94 -11.88
C VAL A 65 -6.92 18.54 -11.60
N GLY A 66 -7.90 19.25 -12.19
CA GLY A 66 -9.34 19.01 -11.96
C GLY A 66 -9.82 17.64 -12.43
N PRO A 67 -9.78 17.32 -13.74
CA PRO A 67 -10.15 16.00 -14.26
C PRO A 67 -9.31 14.88 -13.64
N LEU A 68 -8.03 15.16 -13.38
CA LEU A 68 -7.12 14.23 -12.75
C LEU A 68 -7.56 13.88 -11.32
N ARG A 69 -8.00 14.87 -10.53
CA ARG A 69 -8.55 14.69 -9.17
C ARG A 69 -9.80 13.81 -9.17
N LEU A 70 -10.70 13.97 -10.16
CA LEU A 70 -11.88 13.11 -10.29
C LEU A 70 -11.49 11.65 -10.57
N VAL A 71 -10.63 11.42 -11.57
CA VAL A 71 -10.19 10.08 -11.96
C VAL A 71 -9.44 9.41 -10.81
N ILE A 72 -8.50 10.11 -10.19
CA ILE A 72 -7.77 9.62 -9.03
C ILE A 72 -8.73 9.33 -7.87
N GLY A 73 -9.61 10.28 -7.53
CA GLY A 73 -10.59 10.11 -6.45
C GLY A 73 -11.46 8.88 -6.66
N ALA A 74 -11.96 8.66 -7.87
CA ALA A 74 -12.74 7.48 -8.22
C ALA A 74 -11.93 6.18 -8.10
N LEU A 75 -10.70 6.15 -8.61
CA LEU A 75 -9.82 4.99 -8.49
C LEU A 75 -9.49 4.67 -7.03
N LEU A 76 -9.07 5.67 -6.25
CA LEU A 76 -8.80 5.51 -4.82
C LEU A 76 -10.03 5.02 -4.06
N LEU A 77 -11.23 5.51 -4.41
CA LEU A 77 -12.47 5.05 -3.79
C LEU A 77 -12.78 3.60 -4.13
N VAL A 78 -12.67 3.19 -5.40
CA VAL A 78 -12.94 1.81 -5.82
C VAL A 78 -11.95 0.84 -5.17
N PHE A 79 -10.65 1.10 -5.29
CA PHE A 79 -9.61 0.27 -4.67
C PHE A 79 -9.70 0.30 -3.15
N GLY A 80 -9.95 1.50 -2.59
CA GLY A 80 -10.14 1.71 -1.16
C GLY A 80 -11.28 0.89 -0.60
N LEU A 81 -12.45 0.89 -1.24
CA LEU A 81 -13.60 0.09 -0.81
C LEU A 81 -13.34 -1.41 -0.89
N GLN A 82 -12.61 -1.88 -1.91
CA GLN A 82 -12.20 -3.29 -2.00
C GLN A 82 -11.29 -3.69 -0.84
N TRP A 83 -10.30 -2.85 -0.54
CA TRP A 83 -9.35 -3.08 0.55
C TRP A 83 -10.01 -2.93 1.92
N PHE A 84 -10.88 -1.95 2.08
CA PHE A 84 -11.68 -1.71 3.28
C PHE A 84 -12.52 -2.93 3.62
N ARG A 85 -13.27 -3.46 2.64
CA ARG A 85 -14.04 -4.70 2.82
C ARG A 85 -13.15 -5.88 3.20
N LYS A 86 -12.04 -6.10 2.47
CA LYS A 86 -11.10 -7.19 2.75
C LYS A 86 -10.43 -7.06 4.13
N GLY A 87 -10.13 -5.84 4.56
CA GLY A 87 -9.54 -5.51 5.86
C GLY A 87 -10.52 -5.80 7.00
N ILE A 88 -11.77 -5.31 6.89
CA ILE A 88 -12.84 -5.59 7.85
C ILE A 88 -13.02 -7.09 8.04
N MET A 89 -13.19 -7.85 6.95
CA MET A 89 -13.41 -9.30 7.02
C MET A 89 -12.22 -10.04 7.66
N ARG A 90 -10.98 -9.67 7.32
CA ARG A 90 -9.78 -10.30 7.90
C ARG A 90 -9.58 -9.95 9.36
N VAL A 91 -9.83 -8.71 9.77
CA VAL A 91 -9.75 -8.29 11.17
C VAL A 91 -10.87 -8.90 12.00
N ALA A 92 -12.09 -9.00 11.47
CA ALA A 92 -13.20 -9.67 12.14
C ALA A 92 -12.92 -11.16 12.38
N ALA A 93 -12.38 -11.86 11.37
CA ALA A 93 -12.12 -13.29 11.47
C ALA A 93 -10.88 -13.65 12.31
N ARG A 94 -9.84 -12.81 12.30
CA ARG A 94 -8.50 -13.17 12.84
C ARG A 94 -7.92 -12.15 13.82
N GLY A 95 -8.68 -11.14 14.19
CA GLY A 95 -8.23 -10.03 15.03
C GLY A 95 -7.26 -9.08 14.31
N LEU A 96 -6.86 -8.02 15.02
CA LEU A 96 -5.93 -7.00 14.52
C LEU A 96 -4.55 -7.56 14.18
N ALA A 97 -4.12 -8.66 14.82
CA ALA A 97 -2.82 -9.28 14.58
C ALA A 97 -2.78 -10.13 13.30
N GLY A 98 -3.92 -10.71 12.88
CA GLY A 98 -3.97 -11.70 11.80
C GLY A 98 -3.20 -12.99 12.16
N ILE A 99 -3.69 -14.15 11.69
CA ILE A 99 -2.91 -15.39 11.79
C ILE A 99 -1.65 -15.21 10.94
N GLY A 100 -0.47 -15.25 11.59
CA GLY A 100 0.82 -15.37 10.92
C GLY A 100 0.75 -16.54 9.96
N GLY A 101 1.03 -16.28 8.68
CA GLY A 101 0.76 -17.21 7.59
C GLY A 101 1.31 -18.60 7.86
N SER A 102 0.44 -19.60 7.73
CA SER A 102 0.81 -21.00 7.60
C SER A 102 1.66 -21.21 6.34
N ASP A 103 2.82 -21.82 6.54
CA ASP A 103 3.86 -22.16 5.56
C ASP A 103 3.38 -22.92 4.33
N PRO A 104 4.01 -22.64 3.18
CA PRO A 104 4.39 -23.70 2.25
C PRO A 104 5.90 -23.64 1.93
N LEU A 105 6.76 -23.35 2.92
CA LEU A 105 8.21 -23.39 2.74
C LEU A 105 8.74 -24.72 3.29
N GLY A 106 8.57 -25.76 2.48
CA GLY A 106 9.34 -27.00 2.62
C GLY A 106 10.83 -26.72 2.45
N ASP A 107 11.62 -27.46 3.22
CA ASP A 107 13.07 -27.44 3.27
C ASP A 107 13.68 -27.44 1.85
N GLY A 108 14.16 -26.26 1.42
CA GLY A 108 14.83 -26.09 0.14
C GLY A 108 16.32 -26.32 0.31
N GLU A 109 16.81 -27.45 -0.18
CA GLU A 109 18.23 -27.76 -0.34
C GLU A 109 18.99 -26.55 -0.91
N LEU A 110 20.15 -26.23 -0.31
CA LEU A 110 21.04 -25.16 -0.76
C LEU A 110 21.48 -25.43 -2.21
N TRP A 111 20.80 -24.81 -3.17
CA TRP A 111 21.17 -24.89 -4.57
C TRP A 111 22.54 -24.22 -4.77
N SER A 112 23.53 -25.01 -5.17
CA SER A 112 24.85 -24.51 -5.59
C SER A 112 24.93 -24.40 -7.12
N ARG A 113 25.24 -23.17 -7.60
CA ARG A 113 25.64 -22.72 -8.96
C ARG A 113 24.54 -22.62 -10.04
N PRO A 114 24.44 -21.48 -10.79
CA PRO A 114 25.48 -20.87 -11.66
C PRO A 114 25.90 -19.42 -11.28
N ASP A 115 26.87 -18.84 -12.00
CA ASP A 115 27.41 -17.47 -11.80
C ASP A 115 26.36 -16.34 -11.95
N MET A 116 25.21 -16.62 -12.58
CA MET A 116 24.03 -15.76 -12.58
C MET A 116 22.75 -16.60 -12.76
N ASP A 117 21.85 -16.58 -11.78
CA ASP A 117 20.50 -17.12 -11.93
C ASP A 117 19.57 -16.05 -12.51
N TRP A 118 19.30 -16.17 -13.82
CA TRP A 118 18.39 -15.29 -14.56
C TRP A 118 16.95 -15.32 -14.03
N THR A 119 16.52 -16.45 -13.44
CA THR A 119 15.17 -16.56 -12.86
C THR A 119 15.07 -15.72 -11.59
N ALA A 120 16.10 -15.81 -10.74
CA ALA A 120 16.20 -14.99 -9.54
C ALA A 120 16.24 -13.49 -9.88
N TRP A 121 17.05 -13.13 -10.89
CA TRP A 121 17.12 -11.77 -11.41
C TRP A 121 15.75 -11.28 -11.89
N PHE A 122 15.08 -12.03 -12.77
CA PHE A 122 13.82 -11.63 -13.37
C PHE A 122 12.68 -11.50 -12.36
N LEU A 123 12.62 -12.42 -11.39
CA LEU A 123 11.58 -12.41 -10.36
C LEU A 123 11.75 -11.22 -9.40
N ALA A 124 12.99 -10.93 -8.99
CA ALA A 124 13.30 -9.75 -8.18
C ALA A 124 13.09 -8.44 -8.97
N PHE A 125 13.53 -8.39 -10.23
CA PHE A 125 13.29 -7.25 -11.13
C PHE A 125 11.81 -6.94 -11.26
N LYS A 126 11.00 -7.95 -11.60
CA LYS A 126 9.55 -7.79 -11.74
C LYS A 126 8.89 -7.36 -10.44
N GLY A 127 9.26 -7.98 -9.32
CA GLY A 127 8.77 -7.58 -8.01
C GLY A 127 9.03 -6.10 -7.75
N VAL A 128 10.27 -5.64 -7.91
CA VAL A 128 10.60 -4.23 -7.67
C VAL A 128 9.88 -3.29 -8.64
N VAL A 129 9.80 -3.62 -9.94
CA VAL A 129 9.15 -2.76 -10.92
C VAL A 129 7.64 -2.68 -10.68
N LEU A 130 6.96 -3.80 -10.41
CA LEU A 130 5.52 -3.83 -10.22
C LEU A 130 5.12 -3.12 -8.93
N GLU A 131 5.67 -3.55 -7.79
CA GLU A 131 5.36 -2.95 -6.49
C GLU A 131 5.80 -1.47 -6.45
N GLY A 132 6.95 -1.15 -7.05
CA GLY A 132 7.44 0.22 -7.12
C GLY A 132 6.63 1.12 -8.03
N LEU A 133 6.02 0.58 -9.10
CA LEU A 133 5.08 1.33 -9.93
C LEU A 133 3.80 1.64 -9.16
N GLU A 134 3.31 0.70 -8.34
CA GLU A 134 2.16 0.95 -7.46
C GLU A 134 2.47 2.07 -6.44
N VAL A 135 3.67 2.05 -5.84
CA VAL A 135 4.15 3.17 -5.01
C VAL A 135 4.15 4.49 -5.78
N ALA A 136 4.65 4.51 -7.01
CA ALA A 136 4.66 5.72 -7.84
C ALA A 136 3.24 6.22 -8.14
N ILE A 137 2.31 5.32 -8.46
CA ILE A 137 0.89 5.64 -8.68
C ILE A 137 0.27 6.22 -7.42
N ILE A 138 0.52 5.65 -6.25
CA ILE A 138 0.07 6.16 -4.94
C ILE A 138 0.61 7.58 -4.74
N VAL A 139 1.93 7.78 -4.86
CA VAL A 139 2.59 9.09 -4.64
C VAL A 139 2.03 10.16 -5.57
N VAL A 140 1.89 9.85 -6.86
CA VAL A 140 1.31 10.77 -7.85
C VAL A 140 -0.16 11.04 -7.52
N SER A 141 -0.94 10.00 -7.23
CA SER A 141 -2.36 10.10 -6.93
C SER A 141 -2.60 11.04 -5.75
N PHE A 142 -1.91 10.79 -4.65
CA PHE A 142 -2.07 11.58 -3.44
C PHE A 142 -1.42 12.96 -3.54
N GLY A 143 -0.23 13.04 -4.13
CA GLY A 143 0.52 14.28 -4.25
C GLY A 143 -0.10 15.25 -5.25
N ALA A 144 -0.52 14.79 -6.42
CA ALA A 144 -1.20 15.64 -7.40
C ALA A 144 -2.62 16.01 -6.94
N GLY A 145 -3.37 15.05 -6.38
CA GLY A 145 -4.72 15.29 -5.84
C GLY A 145 -4.74 16.37 -4.74
N ALA A 146 -3.74 16.34 -3.85
CA ALA A 146 -3.57 17.31 -2.76
C ALA A 146 -2.85 18.61 -3.16
N ASN A 147 -2.30 18.70 -4.38
CA ASN A 147 -1.32 19.71 -4.76
C ASN A 147 -0.10 19.77 -3.81
N GLN A 148 0.32 18.61 -3.30
CA GLN A 148 1.43 18.44 -2.34
C GLN A 148 2.31 17.25 -2.72
N LEU A 149 2.86 17.31 -3.93
CA LEU A 149 3.79 16.30 -4.44
C LEU A 149 5.01 16.11 -3.53
N GLY A 150 5.55 17.17 -2.95
CA GLY A 150 6.70 17.08 -2.03
C GLY A 150 6.42 16.19 -0.81
N GLY A 151 5.29 16.40 -0.14
CA GLY A 151 4.89 15.58 1.01
C GLY A 151 4.61 14.13 0.64
N ALA A 152 3.95 13.92 -0.51
CA ALA A 152 3.67 12.58 -1.04
C ALA A 152 4.95 11.81 -1.34
N VAL A 153 5.93 12.44 -2.00
CA VAL A 153 7.24 11.86 -2.32
C VAL A 153 8.01 11.50 -1.05
N ILE A 154 8.05 12.40 -0.06
CA ILE A 154 8.69 12.12 1.24
C ILE A 154 8.05 10.89 1.90
N GLY A 155 6.71 10.81 1.89
CA GLY A 155 6.00 9.64 2.43
C GLY A 155 6.34 8.35 1.69
N GLY A 156 6.26 8.34 0.35
CA GLY A 156 6.53 7.15 -0.46
C GLY A 156 7.98 6.68 -0.40
N VAL A 157 8.94 7.60 -0.56
CA VAL A 157 10.38 7.29 -0.45
C VAL A 157 10.73 6.89 0.97
N GLY A 158 10.17 7.57 1.97
CA GLY A 158 10.33 7.21 3.38
C GLY A 158 9.85 5.79 3.66
N ALA A 159 8.74 5.36 3.08
CA ALA A 159 8.24 4.00 3.21
C ALA A 159 9.22 2.99 2.62
N ILE A 160 9.72 3.21 1.40
CA ILE A 160 10.71 2.32 0.76
C ILE A 160 11.98 2.21 1.62
N ILE A 161 12.52 3.33 2.11
CA ILE A 161 13.75 3.34 2.91
C ILE A 161 13.54 2.65 4.27
N ILE A 162 12.48 3.01 5.00
CA ILE A 162 12.24 2.50 6.35
C ILE A 162 11.86 1.02 6.29
N VAL A 163 10.90 0.64 5.43
CA VAL A 163 10.48 -0.76 5.29
C VAL A 163 11.58 -1.61 4.67
N GLY A 164 12.31 -1.10 3.68
CA GLY A 164 13.47 -1.77 3.09
C GLY A 164 14.57 -2.01 4.12
N GLY A 165 14.92 -0.99 4.91
CA GLY A 165 15.90 -1.09 5.99
C GLY A 165 15.49 -2.09 7.07
N ILE A 166 14.22 -2.04 7.50
CA ILE A 166 13.64 -3.02 8.44
C ILE A 166 13.67 -4.43 7.81
N GLY A 167 13.36 -4.57 6.53
CA GLY A 167 13.43 -5.83 5.78
C GLY A 167 14.80 -6.48 5.82
N LEU A 168 15.84 -5.68 5.59
CA LEU A 168 17.23 -6.11 5.60
C LEU A 168 17.76 -6.42 7.01
N LEU A 169 17.30 -5.69 8.04
CA LEU A 169 17.74 -5.91 9.42
C LEU A 169 16.96 -7.03 10.12
N LEU A 170 15.71 -7.22 9.74
CA LEU A 170 14.73 -8.05 10.44
C LEU A 170 14.04 -9.03 9.49
N HIS A 171 14.81 -9.71 8.61
CA HIS A 171 14.31 -10.76 7.70
C HIS A 171 13.34 -11.78 8.38
N ARG A 172 13.46 -11.98 9.71
CA ARG A 172 12.54 -12.78 10.53
C ARG A 172 11.29 -12.04 11.06
N SER A 173 11.34 -10.73 11.29
CA SER A 173 10.25 -9.96 11.94
C SER A 173 9.35 -9.18 10.98
N VAL A 174 9.74 -8.92 9.72
CA VAL A 174 8.79 -8.37 8.71
C VAL A 174 7.57 -9.28 8.52
N ARG A 175 7.72 -10.58 8.82
CA ARG A 175 6.64 -11.57 8.87
C ARG A 175 5.58 -11.32 9.97
N ARG A 176 5.82 -10.37 10.89
CA ARG A 176 4.94 -10.06 12.03
C ARG A 176 4.10 -8.81 11.83
N ILE A 177 4.25 -8.07 10.73
CA ILE A 177 3.37 -6.92 10.50
C ILE A 177 1.99 -7.46 10.14
N PRO A 178 0.95 -7.14 10.92
CA PRO A 178 -0.39 -7.67 10.71
C PRO A 178 -0.94 -7.20 9.37
N ARG A 179 -0.87 -8.08 8.36
CA ARG A 179 -1.32 -7.79 6.99
C ARG A 179 -2.80 -7.36 6.97
N SER A 180 -3.61 -7.89 7.90
CA SER A 180 -5.01 -7.53 8.10
C SER A 180 -5.20 -6.09 8.59
N LEU A 181 -4.39 -5.62 9.53
CA LEU A 181 -4.44 -4.24 10.03
C LEU A 181 -4.00 -3.25 8.96
N LEU A 182 -2.92 -3.55 8.23
CA LEU A 182 -2.45 -2.71 7.14
C LEU A 182 -3.52 -2.51 6.07
N GLN A 183 -4.17 -3.59 5.63
CA GLN A 183 -5.23 -3.49 4.63
C GLN A 183 -6.45 -2.74 5.13
N LEU A 184 -6.76 -2.84 6.44
CA LEU A 184 -7.83 -2.06 7.04
C LEU A 184 -7.47 -0.57 7.06
N ILE A 185 -6.29 -0.22 7.55
CA ILE A 185 -5.81 1.17 7.63
C ILE A 185 -5.76 1.79 6.22
N VAL A 186 -5.11 1.10 5.28
CA VAL A 186 -5.02 1.58 3.90
C VAL A 186 -6.41 1.67 3.27
N GLY A 187 -7.27 0.67 3.44
CA GLY A 187 -8.64 0.72 2.95
C GLY A 187 -9.44 1.93 3.48
N VAL A 188 -9.32 2.23 4.79
CA VAL A 188 -9.93 3.41 5.41
C VAL A 188 -9.39 4.71 4.79
N LEU A 189 -8.06 4.83 4.66
CA LEU A 189 -7.43 6.03 4.11
C LEU A 189 -7.78 6.23 2.63
N LEU A 190 -7.63 5.19 1.81
CA LEU A 190 -7.99 5.23 0.38
C LEU A 190 -9.47 5.61 0.19
N SER A 191 -10.38 5.06 0.99
CA SER A 191 -11.82 5.38 0.90
C SER A 191 -12.12 6.81 1.35
N THR A 192 -11.40 7.31 2.35
CA THR A 192 -11.51 8.67 2.86
C THR A 192 -11.12 9.70 1.79
N PHE A 193 -9.89 9.58 1.27
CA PHE A 193 -9.39 10.49 0.24
C PHE A 193 -10.09 10.29 -1.11
N GLY A 194 -10.44 9.05 -1.45
CA GLY A 194 -11.19 8.74 -2.66
C GLY A 194 -12.55 9.41 -2.67
N THR A 195 -13.31 9.33 -1.58
CA THR A 195 -14.60 10.03 -1.46
C THR A 195 -14.44 11.53 -1.53
N PHE A 196 -13.47 12.08 -0.79
CA PHE A 196 -13.21 13.52 -0.77
C PHE A 196 -12.90 14.07 -2.18
N TRP A 197 -11.96 13.45 -2.88
CA TRP A 197 -11.53 13.91 -4.21
C TRP A 197 -12.47 13.54 -5.35
N ALA A 198 -13.18 12.42 -5.27
CA ALA A 198 -14.20 12.11 -6.26
C ALA A 198 -15.29 13.20 -6.24
N LEU A 199 -15.72 13.63 -5.06
CA LEU A 199 -16.74 14.67 -4.92
C LEU A 199 -16.21 16.07 -5.27
N GLU A 200 -15.00 16.45 -4.87
CA GLU A 200 -14.39 17.71 -5.33
C GLU A 200 -14.16 17.73 -6.85
N GLY A 201 -13.76 16.59 -7.43
CA GLY A 201 -13.58 16.44 -8.88
C GLY A 201 -14.88 16.55 -9.67
N LEU A 202 -16.03 16.31 -9.04
CA LEU A 202 -17.37 16.57 -9.58
C LEU A 202 -17.83 18.03 -9.37
N GLY A 203 -17.02 18.88 -8.73
CA GLY A 203 -17.36 20.26 -8.41
C GLY A 203 -18.19 20.43 -7.13
N VAL A 204 -18.30 19.39 -6.29
CA VAL A 204 -18.99 19.47 -5.00
C VAL A 204 -18.08 20.12 -3.97
N GLU A 205 -18.54 21.21 -3.37
CA GLU A 205 -17.81 21.88 -2.28
C GLU A 205 -18.10 21.20 -0.94
N TRP A 206 -17.03 20.83 -0.22
CA TRP A 206 -17.16 20.24 1.12
C TRP A 206 -17.36 21.32 2.19
N PRO A 207 -18.29 21.13 3.13
CA PRO A 207 -18.42 22.02 4.28
C PRO A 207 -17.12 21.97 5.10
N GLY A 208 -16.44 23.12 5.21
CA GLY A 208 -15.14 23.25 5.88
C GLY A 208 -13.93 22.84 5.02
N GLY A 209 -14.11 22.59 3.72
CA GLY A 209 -13.03 22.21 2.81
C GLY A 209 -12.32 20.94 3.28
N ASP A 210 -10.99 20.99 3.39
CA ASP A 210 -10.20 19.82 3.81
C ASP A 210 -10.41 19.42 5.28
N ALA A 211 -11.04 20.28 6.10
CA ALA A 211 -11.43 19.92 7.46
C ALA A 211 -12.49 18.79 7.49
N SER A 212 -13.12 18.49 6.35
CA SER A 212 -14.00 17.33 6.19
C SER A 212 -13.24 15.99 6.14
N ILE A 213 -11.94 15.98 5.80
CA ILE A 213 -11.13 14.75 5.70
C ILE A 213 -11.07 14.00 7.05
N PRO A 214 -10.75 14.63 8.19
CA PRO A 214 -10.86 13.97 9.50
C PRO A 214 -12.27 13.44 9.79
N GLY A 215 -13.32 14.15 9.38
CA GLY A 215 -14.70 13.69 9.56
C GLY A 215 -15.00 12.42 8.76
N LEU A 216 -14.59 12.39 7.49
CA LEU A 216 -14.67 11.19 6.64
C LEU A 216 -13.82 10.04 7.18
N LEU A 217 -12.62 10.34 7.71
CA LEU A 217 -11.76 9.34 8.33
C LEU A 217 -12.44 8.69 9.54
N VAL A 218 -13.04 9.50 10.42
CA VAL A 218 -13.80 9.02 11.58
C VAL A 218 -15.01 8.21 11.11
N LEU A 219 -15.72 8.66 10.08
CA LEU A 219 -16.86 7.93 9.52
C LEU A 219 -16.45 6.55 9.00
N TYR A 220 -15.39 6.45 8.20
CA TYR A 220 -14.91 5.17 7.68
C TYR A 220 -14.35 4.27 8.79
N ALA A 221 -13.63 4.83 9.77
CA ALA A 221 -13.15 4.08 10.92
C ALA A 221 -14.31 3.54 11.78
N ALA A 222 -15.33 4.36 12.06
CA ALA A 222 -16.53 3.95 12.78
C ALA A 222 -17.30 2.87 12.00
N THR A 223 -17.42 3.04 10.68
CA THR A 223 -18.04 2.04 9.80
C THR A 223 -17.27 0.72 9.85
N ALA A 224 -15.94 0.76 9.79
CA ALA A 224 -15.10 -0.43 9.94
C ALA A 224 -15.34 -1.13 11.30
N LEU A 225 -15.30 -0.39 12.41
CA LEU A 225 -15.53 -0.94 13.74
C LEU A 225 -16.94 -1.55 13.87
N PHE A 226 -17.95 -0.88 13.34
CA PHE A 226 -19.33 -1.37 13.31
C PHE A 226 -19.45 -2.70 12.55
N TYR A 227 -18.89 -2.78 11.33
CA TYR A 227 -18.93 -4.03 10.57
C TYR A 227 -18.07 -5.14 11.19
N ILE A 228 -16.91 -4.81 11.78
CA ILE A 228 -16.07 -5.79 12.48
C ILE A 228 -16.82 -6.38 13.69
N THR A 229 -17.52 -5.55 14.46
CA THR A 229 -18.28 -6.00 15.62
C THR A 229 -19.49 -6.85 15.23
N LEU A 230 -20.25 -6.45 14.21
CA LEU A 230 -21.35 -7.25 13.67
C LEU A 230 -20.89 -8.61 13.17
N GLU A 231 -19.80 -8.65 12.40
CA GLU A 231 -19.31 -9.90 11.83
C GLU A 231 -18.70 -10.82 12.89
N ARG A 232 -18.01 -10.26 13.89
CA ARG A 232 -17.57 -11.04 15.08
C ARG A 232 -18.75 -11.63 15.84
N ASN A 233 -19.83 -10.87 16.02
CA ASN A 233 -21.04 -11.36 16.70
C ASN A 233 -21.75 -12.47 15.91
N ARG A 234 -21.74 -12.39 14.57
CA ARG A 234 -22.24 -13.46 13.69
C ARG A 234 -21.39 -14.73 13.78
N VAL A 235 -20.06 -14.59 13.74
CA VAL A 235 -19.12 -15.72 13.80
C VAL A 235 -19.10 -16.38 15.18
N LEU A 236 -19.25 -15.60 16.26
CA LEU A 236 -19.31 -16.11 17.65
C LEU A 236 -20.69 -16.64 18.06
N GLY A 237 -21.70 -16.58 17.20
CA GLY A 237 -23.01 -17.18 17.45
C GLY A 237 -23.78 -16.58 18.64
N LEU A 238 -23.44 -15.37 19.11
CA LEU A 238 -24.16 -14.69 20.18
C LEU A 238 -25.47 -14.08 19.63
N ARG A 239 -26.46 -14.93 19.36
CA ARG A 239 -27.85 -14.50 19.33
C ARG A 239 -28.28 -14.24 20.78
N PRO A 240 -28.87 -13.09 21.13
CA PRO A 240 -29.61 -13.00 22.37
C PRO A 240 -30.73 -14.03 22.31
N ALA A 241 -30.76 -14.95 23.28
CA ALA A 241 -31.90 -15.83 23.46
C ALA A 241 -33.14 -14.95 23.63
N ALA A 242 -34.13 -15.17 22.76
CA ALA A 242 -35.45 -14.57 22.86
C ALA A 242 -36.15 -15.02 24.14
#